data_AF-A0A094NLH4-F1
#
_entry.id   AF-A0A094NLH4-F1
#
_cell.length_a   1.000
_cell.length_b   1.000
_cell.length_c   1.000
_cell.angle_alpha   90.00
_cell.angle_beta   90.00
_cell.angle_gamma   90.00
#
_symmetry.space_group_name_H-M   'P 1'
#
loop_
_entity.id
_entity.type
_entity.pdbx_description
1 polymer ?
#
loop_
_entity_poly.entity_id
_entity_poly.type
_entity_poly.pdbx_seq_one_letter_code
_entity_poly.pdbx_strand_id
1 'polypeptide(L)'
;VKSWADAFGGELYSIVTKYSGSLLLQKKYKDVEPTLKIKEVDGLELVKKFSEQMESMLRRKVEAVEAVLVIVWSYSLLLPFSFHCFCQQFDYYNSLLINEKDENDNYVELGDEFILEPNEHFNNLLVNTTYSDIQLPTNVYNK
;
A
#
# COMPACT_ATOMS: atom_id res chain seq x y z
N VAL A 1 14.74 39.29 -32.55
CA VAL A 1 14.50 38.12 -31.67
C VAL A 1 13.68 38.50 -30.44
N LYS A 2 14.11 39.45 -29.59
CA LYS A 2 13.31 39.92 -28.43
C LYS A 2 11.89 40.37 -28.78
N SER A 3 11.75 41.27 -29.75
CA SER A 3 10.45 41.78 -30.20
C SER A 3 9.49 40.68 -30.68
N TRP A 4 10.01 39.64 -31.31
CA TRP A 4 9.23 38.48 -31.76
C TRP A 4 8.78 37.61 -30.58
N ALA A 5 9.67 37.38 -29.60
CA ALA A 5 9.34 36.61 -28.41
C ALA A 5 8.29 37.32 -27.53
N ASP A 6 8.38 38.65 -27.42
CA ASP A 6 7.39 39.45 -26.68
C ASP A 6 6.02 39.44 -27.36
N ALA A 7 5.98 39.57 -28.69
CA ALA A 7 4.74 39.49 -29.47
C ALA A 7 4.10 38.09 -29.38
N PHE A 8 4.89 37.04 -29.57
CA PHE A 8 4.42 35.66 -29.50
C PHE A 8 3.96 35.26 -28.09
N GLY A 9 4.70 35.68 -27.05
CA GLY A 9 4.30 35.45 -25.66
C GLY A 9 3.02 36.18 -25.28
N GLY A 10 2.82 37.40 -25.78
CA GLY A 10 1.58 38.15 -25.63
C GLY A 10 0.39 37.47 -26.31
N GLU A 11 0.57 36.98 -27.53
CA GLU A 11 -0.47 36.22 -28.26
C GLU A 11 -0.84 34.93 -27.52
N LEU A 12 0.15 34.14 -27.09
CA LEU A 12 -0.08 32.94 -26.28
C LEU A 12 -0.84 33.26 -24.99
N TYR A 13 -0.42 34.30 -24.26
CA TYR A 13 -1.11 34.73 -23.05
C TYR A 13 -2.57 35.10 -23.35
N SER A 14 -2.83 35.85 -24.43
CA SER A 14 -4.18 36.25 -24.82
C SER A 14 -5.08 35.05 -25.16
N ILE A 15 -4.55 34.06 -25.87
CA ILE A 15 -5.26 32.83 -26.22
C ILE A 15 -5.55 32.03 -24.94
N VAL A 16 -4.55 31.82 -24.10
CA VAL A 16 -4.69 31.06 -22.85
C VAL A 16 -5.69 31.76 -21.93
N THR A 17 -5.60 33.06 -21.69
CA THR A 17 -6.54 33.77 -20.81
C THR A 17 -7.97 33.75 -21.35
N LYS A 18 -8.17 33.81 -22.67
CA LYS A 18 -9.49 33.78 -23.30
C LYS A 18 -10.14 32.41 -23.26
N TYR A 19 -9.38 31.33 -23.53
CA TYR A 19 -9.92 29.98 -23.65
C TYR A 19 -9.79 29.13 -22.37
N SER A 20 -8.82 29.40 -21.49
CA SER A 20 -8.64 28.68 -20.22
C SER A 20 -9.79 28.92 -19.24
N GLY A 21 -10.48 30.07 -19.34
CA GLY A 21 -11.57 30.41 -18.43
C GLY A 21 -11.12 30.68 -16.99
N SER A 22 -9.83 30.89 -16.74
CA SER A 22 -9.27 31.16 -15.41
C SER A 22 -9.89 32.39 -14.74
N LEU A 23 -10.13 33.46 -15.51
CA LEU A 23 -10.82 34.67 -15.03
C LEU A 23 -12.29 34.41 -14.67
N LEU A 24 -12.96 33.53 -15.42
CA LEU A 24 -14.34 33.11 -15.12
C LEU A 24 -14.41 32.30 -13.83
N LEU A 25 -13.47 31.37 -13.63
CA LEU A 25 -13.34 30.60 -12.38
C LEU A 25 -13.06 31.51 -11.18
N GLN A 26 -12.10 32.44 -11.31
CA GLN A 26 -11.78 33.39 -10.25
C GLN A 26 -13.00 34.23 -9.87
N LYS A 27 -13.75 34.70 -10.87
CA LYS A 27 -14.99 35.46 -10.66
C LYS A 27 -16.07 34.62 -10.00
N LYS A 28 -16.23 33.35 -10.40
CA LYS A 28 -17.19 32.42 -9.80
C LYS A 28 -16.89 32.20 -8.32
N TYR A 29 -15.64 31.96 -7.96
CA TYR A 29 -15.24 31.76 -6.55
C TYR A 29 -15.38 33.03 -5.70
N LYS A 30 -15.22 34.23 -6.30
CA LYS A 30 -15.36 35.50 -5.59
C LYS A 30 -16.82 35.94 -5.42
N ASP A 31 -17.64 35.76 -6.46
CA ASP A 31 -18.96 36.39 -6.57
C ASP A 31 -20.13 35.40 -6.37
N VAL A 32 -19.94 34.09 -6.61
CA VAL A 32 -21.05 33.12 -6.79
C VAL A 32 -21.07 31.99 -5.77
N GLU A 33 -19.98 31.70 -5.06
CA GLU A 33 -19.94 30.62 -4.05
C GLU A 33 -19.94 31.15 -2.60
N PRO A 34 -21.08 31.64 -2.07
CA PRO A 34 -21.22 32.07 -0.67
C PRO A 34 -21.11 30.89 0.32
N THR A 35 -21.08 29.65 -0.17
CA THR A 35 -20.86 28.43 0.61
C THR A 35 -19.40 28.24 1.02
N LEU A 36 -18.45 28.83 0.30
CA LEU A 36 -17.04 28.68 0.59
C LEU A 36 -16.60 29.67 1.66
N LYS A 37 -16.12 29.12 2.78
CA LYS A 37 -15.54 29.91 3.87
C LYS A 37 -14.03 29.76 3.82
N ILE A 38 -13.33 30.86 3.64
CA ILE A 38 -11.87 30.89 3.79
C ILE A 38 -11.58 30.72 5.27
N LYS A 39 -10.87 29.65 5.63
CA LYS A 39 -10.41 29.38 6.98
C LYS A 39 -8.89 29.51 6.99
N GLU A 40 -8.36 30.37 7.85
CA GLU A 40 -6.93 30.40 8.11
C GLU A 40 -6.51 29.08 8.77
N VAL A 41 -5.45 28.47 8.24
CA VAL A 41 -4.91 27.21 8.74
C VAL A 41 -3.61 27.53 9.44
N ASP A 42 -3.56 27.28 10.76
CA ASP A 42 -2.31 27.35 11.51
C ASP A 42 -1.45 26.11 11.21
N GLY A 43 -0.23 26.36 10.72
CA GLY A 43 0.72 25.30 10.41
C GLY A 43 1.18 24.53 11.66
N LEU A 44 1.28 25.19 12.82
CA LEU A 44 1.70 24.54 14.07
C LEU A 44 0.63 23.59 14.57
N GLU A 45 -0.64 24.01 14.56
CA GLU A 45 -1.78 23.16 14.89
C GLU A 45 -1.86 21.93 13.97
N LEU A 46 -1.65 22.14 12.66
CA LEU A 46 -1.69 21.05 11.67
C LEU A 46 -0.58 20.01 11.92
N VAL A 47 0.65 20.47 12.17
CA VAL A 47 1.78 19.58 12.48
C VAL A 47 1.53 18.81 13.76
N LYS A 48 0.97 19.47 14.79
CA LYS A 48 0.61 18.80 16.04
C LYS A 48 -0.43 17.72 15.81
N LYS A 49 -1.52 18.02 15.11
CA LYS A 49 -2.56 17.04 14.77
C LYS A 49 -2.00 15.87 13.95
N PHE A 50 -1.13 16.14 12.99
CA PHE A 50 -0.47 15.10 12.21
C PHE A 50 0.42 14.20 13.09
N SER A 51 1.18 14.81 14.00
CA SER A 51 2.03 14.06 14.94
C SER A 51 1.22 13.14 15.85
N GLU A 52 0.07 13.60 16.36
CA GLU A 52 -0.84 12.80 17.19
C GLU A 52 -1.42 11.62 16.39
N GLN A 53 -1.83 11.86 15.13
CA GLN A 53 -2.31 10.78 14.26
C GLN A 53 -1.22 9.76 13.96
N MET A 54 0.01 10.22 13.69
CA MET A 54 1.15 9.35 13.45
C MET A 54 1.54 8.54 14.69
N GLU A 55 1.50 9.13 15.88
CA GLU A 55 1.71 8.42 17.15
C GLU A 55 0.68 7.30 17.32
N SER A 56 -0.61 7.60 17.12
CA SER A 56 -1.68 6.61 17.28
C SER A 56 -1.55 5.45 16.29
N MET A 57 -1.11 5.73 15.05
CA MET A 57 -0.85 4.72 14.04
C MET A 57 0.34 3.84 14.42
N LEU A 58 1.45 4.45 14.81
CA LEU A 58 2.67 3.72 15.20
C LEU A 58 2.44 2.88 16.45
N ARG A 59 1.72 3.40 17.45
CA ARG A 59 1.36 2.65 18.65
C ARG A 59 0.58 1.38 18.29
N ARG A 60 -0.47 1.49 17.46
CA ARG A 60 -1.25 0.33 17.00
C ARG A 60 -0.39 -0.68 16.23
N LYS A 61 0.58 -0.21 15.44
CA LYS A 61 1.54 -1.09 14.73
C LYS A 61 2.43 -1.84 15.71
N VAL A 62 2.94 -1.18 16.75
CA VAL A 62 3.76 -1.82 17.80
C VAL A 62 2.93 -2.84 18.57
N GLU A 63 1.72 -2.47 19.00
CA GLU A 63 0.80 -3.38 19.71
C GLU A 63 0.50 -4.64 18.89
N ALA A 64 0.29 -4.51 17.57
CA ALA A 64 0.09 -5.66 16.68
C ALA A 64 1.34 -6.57 16.61
N VAL A 65 2.54 -5.98 16.53
CA VAL A 65 3.81 -6.74 16.54
C VAL A 65 4.02 -7.44 17.88
N GLU A 66 3.76 -6.77 19.00
CA GLU A 66 3.86 -7.35 20.34
C GLU A 66 2.88 -8.52 20.52
N ALA A 67 1.65 -8.38 20.05
CA ALA A 67 0.66 -9.45 20.09
C ALA A 67 1.13 -10.70 19.32
N VAL A 68 1.68 -10.53 18.12
CA VAL A 68 2.25 -11.63 17.33
C VAL A 68 3.41 -12.28 18.09
N LEU A 69 4.33 -11.47 18.64
CA LEU A 69 5.43 -11.99 19.45
C LEU A 69 4.90 -12.83 20.60
N VAL A 70 4.00 -12.31 21.44
CA VAL A 70 3.47 -13.06 22.60
C VAL A 70 2.87 -14.40 22.18
N ILE A 71 2.16 -14.47 21.06
CA ILE A 71 1.60 -15.71 20.51
C ILE A 71 2.73 -16.67 20.10
N VAL A 72 3.71 -16.19 19.33
CA VAL A 72 4.86 -17.00 18.89
C VAL A 72 5.66 -17.53 20.06
N TRP A 73 5.96 -16.70 21.06
CA TRP A 73 6.67 -17.09 22.28
C TRP A 73 5.88 -18.15 23.06
N SER A 74 4.57 -17.95 23.23
CA SER A 74 3.70 -18.90 23.92
C SER A 74 3.65 -20.24 23.19
N TYR A 75 3.50 -20.23 21.86
CA TYR A 75 3.48 -21.43 21.03
C TYR A 75 4.84 -22.17 21.05
N SER A 76 5.94 -21.43 20.92
CA SER A 76 7.30 -22.00 21.00
C SER A 76 7.59 -22.62 22.37
N LEU A 77 7.07 -22.07 23.47
CA LEU A 77 7.24 -22.63 24.80
C LEU A 77 6.40 -23.91 25.00
N LEU A 78 5.20 -23.94 24.40
CA LEU A 78 4.26 -25.07 24.48
C LEU A 78 4.66 -26.25 23.57
N LEU A 79 5.49 -26.02 22.55
CA LEU A 79 6.09 -27.07 21.74
C LEU A 79 7.41 -27.53 22.37
N PRO A 80 7.43 -28.58 23.23
CA PRO A 80 8.70 -29.21 23.56
C PRO A 80 9.34 -29.70 22.26
N PHE A 81 10.62 -29.38 22.05
CA PHE A 81 11.43 -29.86 20.92
C PHE A 81 11.44 -31.39 20.92
N SER A 82 10.38 -31.97 20.37
CA SER A 82 10.14 -33.40 20.38
C SER A 82 10.69 -33.92 19.06
N PHE A 83 11.56 -34.92 19.15
CA PHE A 83 12.15 -35.65 18.03
C PHE A 83 11.14 -36.12 16.95
N HIS A 84 9.84 -36.09 17.27
CA HIS A 84 8.72 -36.36 16.35
C HIS A 84 8.63 -35.38 15.16
N CYS A 85 9.20 -34.17 15.28
CA CYS A 85 9.21 -33.17 14.21
C CYS A 85 9.94 -33.63 12.94
N PHE A 86 10.91 -34.55 13.04
CA PHE A 86 11.66 -35.06 11.87
C PHE A 86 10.85 -35.99 10.94
N CYS A 87 9.71 -36.51 11.38
CA CYS A 87 8.89 -37.43 10.59
C CYS A 87 7.58 -36.80 10.07
N GLN A 88 7.26 -35.57 10.48
CA GLN A 88 6.04 -34.90 10.09
C GLN A 88 6.32 -33.96 8.91
N GLN A 89 5.72 -34.25 7.76
CA GLN A 89 5.74 -33.33 6.63
C GLN A 89 4.86 -32.13 6.97
N PHE A 90 5.39 -30.92 6.79
CA PHE A 90 4.64 -29.69 6.96
C PHE A 90 4.11 -29.24 5.60
N ASP A 91 2.80 -29.06 5.52
CA ASP A 91 2.16 -28.47 4.35
C ASP A 91 2.05 -26.95 4.59
N TYR A 92 2.66 -26.18 3.69
CA TYR A 92 2.64 -24.73 3.69
C TYR A 92 2.72 -24.22 2.25
N TYR A 93 2.26 -22.99 2.02
CA TYR A 93 2.36 -22.34 0.72
C TYR A 93 3.75 -21.74 0.52
N ASN A 94 4.49 -22.24 -0.46
CA ASN A 94 5.80 -21.70 -0.81
C ASN A 94 5.64 -20.52 -1.77
N SER A 95 6.06 -19.32 -1.36
CA SER A 95 6.00 -18.06 -2.12
C SER A 95 6.50 -18.14 -3.58
N LEU A 96 7.46 -19.01 -3.88
CA LEU A 96 8.03 -19.15 -5.23
C LEU A 96 7.22 -20.07 -6.14
N LEU A 97 6.53 -21.07 -5.56
CA LEU A 97 5.83 -22.12 -6.30
C LEU A 97 4.32 -21.89 -6.37
N ILE A 98 3.84 -20.78 -5.81
CA ILE A 98 2.41 -20.47 -5.73
C ILE A 98 1.79 -20.48 -7.13
N ASN A 99 0.72 -21.27 -7.32
CA ASN A 99 -0.03 -21.39 -8.57
C ASN A 99 0.82 -21.87 -9.76
N GLU A 100 1.99 -22.47 -9.52
CA GLU A 100 2.75 -23.14 -10.57
C GLU A 100 2.12 -24.49 -10.91
N LYS A 101 2.00 -24.77 -12.21
CA LYS A 101 1.47 -26.01 -12.73
C LYS A 101 2.51 -26.78 -13.52
N ASP A 102 2.50 -28.10 -13.40
CA ASP A 102 3.36 -29.00 -14.15
C ASP A 102 2.88 -29.17 -15.61
N GLU A 103 3.63 -29.95 -16.40
CA GLU A 103 3.29 -30.27 -17.80
C GLU A 103 1.93 -31.02 -17.94
N ASN A 104 1.41 -31.57 -16.85
CA ASN A 104 0.15 -32.31 -16.78
C ASN A 104 -1.01 -31.47 -16.20
N ASP A 105 -0.84 -30.15 -16.04
CA ASP A 105 -1.79 -29.20 -15.44
C ASP A 105 -2.13 -29.46 -13.95
N ASN A 106 -1.30 -30.23 -13.24
CA ASN A 106 -1.40 -30.43 -11.79
C ASN A 106 -0.56 -29.37 -11.06
N TYR A 107 -1.01 -28.96 -9.87
CA TYR A 107 -0.23 -28.07 -9.01
C TYR A 107 1.03 -28.76 -8.49
N VAL A 108 2.14 -28.02 -8.48
CA VAL A 108 3.41 -28.49 -7.91
C VAL A 108 3.27 -28.64 -6.39
N GLU A 109 3.93 -29.64 -5.79
CA GLU A 109 3.95 -29.80 -4.33
C GLU A 109 4.37 -28.49 -3.63
N LEU A 110 3.64 -28.08 -2.58
CA LEU A 110 3.78 -26.79 -1.86
C LEU A 110 3.35 -25.53 -2.66
N GLY A 111 2.96 -25.70 -3.92
CA GLY A 111 2.48 -24.66 -4.84
C GLY A 111 0.97 -24.68 -5.07
N ASP A 112 0.22 -25.42 -4.22
CA ASP A 112 -1.24 -25.59 -4.24
C ASP A 112 -2.03 -24.32 -4.57
N GLU A 113 -3.29 -24.50 -5.00
CA GLU A 113 -4.17 -23.40 -5.41
C GLU A 113 -4.25 -22.30 -4.36
N PHE A 114 -3.71 -21.14 -4.70
CA PHE A 114 -3.68 -19.96 -3.87
C PHE A 114 -4.51 -18.86 -4.53
N ILE A 115 -5.72 -18.68 -4.02
CA ILE A 115 -6.68 -17.71 -4.56
C ILE A 115 -6.14 -16.30 -4.31
N LEU A 116 -5.92 -15.53 -5.37
CA LEU A 116 -5.43 -14.15 -5.28
C LEU A 116 -6.50 -13.18 -5.75
N GLU A 117 -6.80 -12.17 -4.93
CA GLU A 117 -7.77 -11.14 -5.24
C GLU A 117 -7.11 -9.76 -5.27
N PRO A 118 -7.53 -8.85 -6.16
CA PRO A 118 -6.99 -7.49 -6.22
C PRO A 118 -7.37 -6.70 -4.97
N ASN A 119 -6.40 -6.08 -4.30
CA ASN A 119 -6.65 -5.34 -3.06
C ASN A 119 -6.22 -3.87 -3.16
N GLU A 120 -7.14 -2.96 -2.81
CA GLU A 120 -6.94 -1.52 -2.86
C GLU A 120 -5.79 -1.05 -1.95
N HIS A 121 -5.62 -1.66 -0.77
CA HIS A 121 -4.55 -1.33 0.18
C HIS A 121 -3.16 -1.68 -0.34
N PHE A 122 -3.07 -2.54 -1.35
CA PHE A 122 -1.83 -2.99 -1.99
C PHE A 122 -1.75 -2.50 -3.44
N ASN A 123 -2.28 -1.33 -3.78
CA ASN A 123 -2.27 -0.77 -5.14
C ASN A 123 -2.93 -1.69 -6.19
N ASN A 124 -4.01 -2.39 -5.83
CA ASN A 124 -4.69 -3.38 -6.66
C ASN A 124 -3.81 -4.56 -7.10
N LEU A 125 -2.72 -4.83 -6.38
CA LEU A 125 -1.98 -6.06 -6.54
C LEU A 125 -2.83 -7.25 -6.09
N LEU A 126 -2.62 -8.38 -6.77
CA LEU A 126 -3.24 -9.66 -6.47
C LEU A 126 -2.62 -10.22 -5.19
N VAL A 127 -3.40 -10.29 -4.11
CA VAL A 127 -2.95 -10.75 -2.79
C VAL A 127 -3.97 -11.71 -2.18
N ASN A 128 -3.52 -12.54 -1.24
CA ASN A 128 -4.40 -13.33 -0.39
C ASN A 128 -4.45 -12.72 1.01
N THR A 129 -5.64 -12.65 1.59
CA THR A 129 -5.89 -12.10 2.93
C THR A 129 -6.21 -13.16 3.97
N THR A 130 -6.40 -14.41 3.55
CA THR A 130 -6.81 -15.54 4.39
C THR A 130 -5.61 -16.36 4.87
N TYR A 131 -4.65 -16.61 3.99
CA TYR A 131 -3.48 -17.45 4.25
C TYR A 131 -2.19 -16.66 4.04
N SER A 132 -1.17 -16.95 4.86
CA SER A 132 0.19 -16.46 4.68
C SER A 132 1.03 -17.44 3.87
N ASP A 133 1.90 -16.92 3.02
CA ASP A 133 2.94 -17.68 2.34
C ASP A 133 4.24 -17.72 3.15
N ILE A 134 5.11 -18.67 2.82
CA ILE A 134 6.44 -18.80 3.41
C ILE A 134 7.48 -18.61 2.33
N GLN A 135 8.43 -17.72 2.58
CA GLN A 135 9.59 -17.51 1.74
C GLN A 135 10.81 -18.20 2.32
N LEU A 136 11.37 -19.14 1.56
CA LEU A 136 12.61 -19.83 1.88
C LEU A 136 13.73 -19.30 0.97
N PRO A 137 14.93 -19.00 1.51
CA PRO A 137 16.08 -18.68 0.69
C PRO A 137 16.41 -19.84 -0.25
N THR A 138 16.87 -19.56 -1.45
CA THR A 138 17.14 -20.58 -2.50
C THR A 138 18.24 -21.59 -2.13
N ASN A 139 19.02 -21.32 -1.09
CA ASN A 139 20.05 -22.24 -0.57
C ASN A 139 19.54 -23.17 0.53
N VAL A 140 18.28 -23.05 0.93
CA VAL A 140 17.65 -23.92 1.93
C VAL A 140 16.81 -24.95 1.18
N TYR A 141 16.92 -26.21 1.63
CA TYR A 141 16.16 -27.31 1.09
C TYR A 141 14.75 -27.30 1.70
N ASN A 142 13.73 -27.26 0.84
CA ASN A 142 12.34 -27.06 1.25
C ASN A 142 11.62 -28.37 1.53
N LYS A 143 12.06 -29.47 0.89
CA LYS A 143 11.58 -30.84 1.06
C LYS A 143 12.37 -31.80 0.21
#